data_AF-A0A259DIK2-F1
#
_entry.id   AF-A0A259DIK2-F1
#
_cell.length_a   1.000
_cell.length_b   1.000
_cell.length_c   1.000
_cell.angle_alpha   90.00
_cell.angle_beta   90.00
_cell.angle_gamma   90.00
#
_symmetry.space_group_name_H-M   'P 1'
#
loop_
_entity.id
_entity.type
_entity.pdbx_description
1 polymer ?
#
loop_
_entity_poly.entity_id
_entity_poly.type
_entity_poly.pdbx_seq_one_letter_code
_entity_poly.pdbx_strand_id
1 'polypeptide(L)'
;MNHVAQIVSPPEPAADPARHGHPRFQPCTVCLRPAQGFGFFNPTKPRPRDHRWFCSMPCQAWFAARHRKGLTMQGTTEEERLAIALVMKRLGQTMDQIGWDKRLRDLTATDVTALIEEVLEGYGAEMSRIAATAEVPF
;
A
#
# COMPACT_ATOMS: atom_id res chain seq x y z
N MET A 1 -45.28 3.16 -41.90
CA MET A 1 -44.56 2.00 -41.33
C MET A 1 -43.23 2.50 -40.80
N ASN A 2 -43.11 2.69 -39.48
CA ASN A 2 -41.84 2.97 -38.81
C ASN A 2 -41.74 2.05 -37.60
N HIS A 3 -40.97 0.96 -37.76
CA HIS A 3 -40.64 0.06 -36.66
C HIS A 3 -39.47 0.65 -35.87
N VAL A 4 -39.77 1.26 -34.72
CA VAL A 4 -38.73 1.55 -33.72
C VAL A 4 -38.59 0.30 -32.86
N ALA A 5 -37.52 -0.46 -33.08
CA ALA A 5 -37.15 -1.57 -32.23
C ALA A 5 -36.81 -1.03 -30.83
N GLN A 6 -37.63 -1.36 -29.83
CA GLN A 6 -37.28 -1.11 -28.43
C GLN A 6 -36.13 -2.02 -28.05
N ILE A 7 -34.95 -1.42 -27.88
CA ILE A 7 -33.79 -2.10 -27.33
C ILE A 7 -34.05 -2.26 -25.83
N VAL A 8 -34.44 -3.47 -25.42
CA VAL A 8 -34.54 -3.84 -24.01
C VAL A 8 -33.13 -3.71 -23.41
N SER A 9 -32.97 -2.81 -22.44
CA SER A 9 -31.73 -2.71 -21.68
C SER A 9 -31.41 -4.06 -21.01
N PRO A 10 -30.13 -4.47 -20.96
CA PRO A 10 -29.78 -5.70 -20.27
C PRO A 10 -30.21 -5.62 -18.80
N PRO A 11 -30.64 -6.73 -18.19
CA PRO A 11 -30.89 -6.74 -16.75
C PRO A 11 -29.61 -6.35 -16.01
N GLU A 12 -29.74 -5.53 -14.96
CA GLU A 12 -28.65 -5.26 -14.03
C GLU A 12 -27.98 -6.58 -13.62
N PRO A 13 -26.63 -6.66 -13.64
CA PRO A 13 -25.96 -7.88 -13.22
C PRO A 13 -26.38 -8.18 -11.78
N ALA A 14 -26.92 -9.39 -11.59
CA ALA A 14 -27.28 -9.90 -10.27
C ALA A 14 -26.09 -9.69 -9.32
N ALA A 15 -26.38 -9.13 -8.14
CA ALA A 15 -25.37 -8.88 -7.12
C ALA A 15 -24.51 -10.13 -6.91
N ASP A 16 -23.20 -9.97 -7.11
CA ASP A 16 -22.20 -11.01 -6.97
C ASP A 16 -22.36 -11.71 -5.61
N PRO A 17 -22.52 -13.06 -5.57
CA PRO A 17 -22.66 -13.81 -4.32
C PRO A 17 -21.43 -13.77 -3.41
N ALA A 18 -20.39 -12.98 -3.71
CA ALA A 18 -19.25 -12.69 -2.83
C ALA A 18 -19.59 -12.04 -1.47
N ARG A 19 -20.85 -12.15 -1.03
CA ARG A 19 -21.20 -12.19 0.39
C ARG A 19 -20.39 -13.33 1.03
N HIS A 20 -19.64 -13.01 2.07
CA HIS A 20 -18.79 -13.90 2.89
C HIS A 20 -17.30 -14.02 2.47
N GLY A 21 -16.58 -12.90 2.59
CA GLY A 21 -15.61 -12.82 3.69
C GLY A 21 -14.12 -13.04 3.41
N HIS A 22 -13.69 -13.32 2.18
CA HIS A 22 -12.25 -13.31 1.88
C HIS A 22 -11.94 -12.41 0.68
N PRO A 23 -11.23 -11.29 0.88
CA PRO A 23 -10.81 -10.44 -0.21
C PRO A 23 -9.58 -11.04 -0.89
N ARG A 24 -9.78 -12.03 -1.75
CA ARG A 24 -8.70 -12.47 -2.63
C ARG A 24 -8.24 -11.23 -3.41
N PHE A 25 -6.95 -10.89 -3.31
CA PHE A 25 -6.29 -9.73 -3.93
C PHE A 25 -6.46 -8.34 -3.29
N GLN A 26 -7.08 -8.18 -2.11
CA GLN A 26 -6.91 -6.90 -1.39
C GLN A 26 -5.48 -6.80 -0.87
N PRO A 27 -4.79 -5.66 -1.06
CA PRO A 27 -3.48 -5.44 -0.47
C PRO A 27 -3.62 -5.29 1.05
N CYS A 28 -2.68 -5.88 1.79
CA CYS A 28 -2.59 -5.66 3.23
C CYS A 28 -2.47 -4.17 3.53
N THR A 29 -3.29 -3.66 4.45
CA THR A 29 -3.27 -2.24 4.88
C THR A 29 -1.98 -1.85 5.63
N VAL A 30 -1.02 -2.75 5.79
CA VAL A 30 0.26 -2.48 6.45
C VAL A 30 1.42 -2.85 5.52
N CYS A 31 1.45 -4.10 5.08
CA CYS A 31 2.59 -4.70 4.39
C CYS A 31 2.44 -4.73 2.86
N LEU A 32 1.27 -4.33 2.32
CA LEU A 32 0.85 -4.46 0.91
C LEU A 32 0.87 -5.87 0.28
N ARG A 33 1.40 -6.91 0.95
CA ARG A 33 1.27 -8.30 0.50
C ARG A 33 -0.21 -8.71 0.40
N PRO A 34 -0.54 -9.71 -0.44
CA PRO A 34 -1.92 -10.20 -0.58
C PRO A 34 -2.53 -10.58 0.77
N ALA A 35 -3.73 -10.07 1.06
CA ALA A 35 -4.44 -10.37 2.29
C ALA A 35 -4.76 -11.88 2.40
N GLN A 36 -4.67 -12.40 3.64
CA GLN A 36 -4.85 -13.81 3.97
C GLN A 36 -6.03 -14.02 4.95
N GLY A 37 -7.07 -13.20 4.82
CA GLY A 37 -8.33 -13.36 5.57
C GLY A 37 -8.41 -12.61 6.91
N PHE A 38 -7.35 -11.92 7.31
CA PHE A 38 -7.37 -11.07 8.52
C PHE A 38 -8.04 -9.73 8.21
N GLY A 39 -8.99 -9.30 9.05
CA GLY A 39 -9.77 -8.09 8.81
C GLY A 39 -10.00 -7.24 10.05
N PHE A 40 -10.17 -5.94 9.86
CA PHE A 40 -10.52 -4.97 10.90
C PHE A 40 -11.62 -4.05 10.39
N PHE A 41 -12.60 -3.76 11.24
CA PHE A 41 -13.58 -2.71 11.03
C PHE A 41 -13.67 -1.86 12.29
N ASN A 42 -14.01 -0.58 12.13
CA ASN A 42 -14.27 0.27 13.30
C ASN A 42 -15.67 -0.03 13.87
N PRO A 43 -15.80 -0.56 15.11
CA PRO A 43 -17.09 -0.91 15.68
C PRO A 43 -17.95 0.31 16.01
N THR A 44 -17.35 1.50 16.16
CA THR A 44 -18.09 2.73 16.48
C THR A 44 -18.80 3.33 15.27
N LYS A 45 -18.45 2.89 14.05
CA LYS A 45 -19.13 3.36 12.85
C LYS A 45 -20.41 2.56 12.57
N PRO A 46 -21.51 3.25 12.18
CA PRO A 46 -22.74 2.60 11.75
C PRO A 46 -22.50 1.80 10.45
N ARG A 47 -23.41 0.87 10.13
CA ARG A 47 -23.33 0.10 8.88
C ARG A 47 -23.77 0.99 7.69
N PRO A 48 -23.17 0.81 6.48
CA PRO A 48 -22.09 -0.11 6.13
C PRO A 48 -20.73 0.33 6.68
N ARG A 49 -19.89 -0.63 7.08
CA ARG A 49 -18.57 -0.37 7.69
C ARG A 49 -17.46 -0.54 6.66
N ASP A 50 -16.44 0.31 6.73
CA ASP A 50 -15.21 0.11 5.98
C ASP A 50 -14.41 -1.05 6.60
N HIS A 51 -14.10 -2.05 5.78
CA HIS A 51 -13.24 -3.16 6.16
C HIS A 51 -11.81 -2.92 5.68
N ARG A 52 -10.84 -3.07 6.58
CA ARG A 52 -9.41 -3.16 6.28
C ARG A 52 -8.98 -4.62 6.35
N TRP A 53 -8.03 -5.01 5.50
CA TRP A 53 -7.60 -6.39 5.34
C TRP A 53 -6.08 -6.52 5.48
N PHE A 54 -5.62 -7.69 5.94
CA PHE A 54 -4.21 -7.89 6.32
C PHE A 54 -3.63 -9.23 5.84
N CYS A 55 -2.31 -9.22 5.63
CA CYS A 55 -1.52 -10.39 5.25
C CYS A 55 -1.29 -11.36 6.43
N SER A 56 -1.42 -10.90 7.69
CA SER A 56 -1.14 -11.69 8.90
C SER A 56 -1.74 -11.06 10.17
N MET A 57 -1.83 -11.83 11.27
CA MET A 57 -2.19 -11.31 12.61
C MET A 57 -1.29 -10.17 13.09
N PRO A 58 0.06 -10.21 12.94
CA PRO A 58 0.92 -9.08 13.28
C PRO A 58 0.54 -7.77 12.57
N CYS A 59 0.23 -7.82 11.27
CA CYS A 59 -0.21 -6.63 10.53
C CYS A 59 -1.55 -6.08 11.06
N GLN A 60 -2.50 -6.97 11.35
CA GLN A 60 -3.77 -6.57 11.96
C GLN A 60 -3.56 -5.94 13.36
N ALA A 61 -2.72 -6.55 14.20
CA ALA A 61 -2.44 -6.09 15.55
C ALA A 61 -1.74 -4.72 15.56
N TRP A 62 -0.74 -4.54 14.69
CA TRP A 62 -0.06 -3.26 14.50
C TRP A 62 -1.05 -2.16 14.08
N PHE A 63 -1.91 -2.44 13.11
CA PHE A 63 -2.94 -1.50 12.67
C PHE A 63 -3.91 -1.15 13.81
N ALA A 64 -4.41 -2.16 14.53
CA ALA A 64 -5.34 -1.94 15.65
C ALA A 64 -4.72 -1.13 16.80
N ALA A 65 -3.42 -1.31 17.07
CA ALA A 65 -2.69 -0.51 18.05
C ALA A 65 -2.62 0.96 17.65
N ARG A 66 -2.31 1.26 16.38
CA ARG A 66 -2.31 2.63 15.84
C ARG A 66 -3.71 3.24 15.81
N HIS A 67 -4.70 2.49 15.33
CA HIS A 67 -6.09 2.93 15.27
C HIS A 67 -6.63 3.34 16.65
N ARG A 68 -6.30 2.58 17.71
CA ARG A 68 -6.66 2.92 19.11
C ARG A 68 -6.04 4.24 19.58
N LYS A 69 -4.89 4.63 19.04
CA LYS A 69 -4.21 5.92 19.32
C LYS A 69 -4.71 7.07 18.41
N GLY A 70 -5.74 6.85 17.59
CA GLY A 70 -6.24 7.85 16.65
C GLY A 70 -5.33 8.08 15.43
N LEU A 71 -4.32 7.24 15.24
CA LEU A 71 -3.41 7.30 14.09
C LEU A 71 -4.07 6.59 12.90
N THR A 72 -4.87 7.34 12.15
CA THR A 72 -5.66 6.83 11.00
C THR A 72 -4.93 6.90 9.67
N MET A 73 -3.95 7.81 9.55
CA MET A 73 -3.04 7.82 8.41
C MET A 73 -1.86 6.90 8.71
N GLN A 74 -1.43 6.16 7.68
CA GLN A 74 -0.02 5.78 7.53
C GLN A 74 0.78 7.08 7.30
N GLY A 75 0.78 7.98 8.29
CA GLY A 75 1.71 9.09 8.31
C GLY A 75 3.09 8.48 8.51
N THR A 76 4.04 8.92 7.69
CA THR A 76 5.45 8.56 7.79
C THR A 76 5.89 8.73 9.24
N THR A 77 6.28 7.65 9.91
CA THR A 77 6.86 7.72 11.26
C THR A 77 8.17 8.50 11.22
N GLU A 78 8.72 8.87 12.37
CA GLU A 78 9.99 9.60 12.39
C GLU A 78 11.13 8.72 11.85
N GLU A 79 11.08 7.42 12.13
CA GLU A 79 11.97 6.41 11.58
C GLU A 79 11.81 6.30 10.06
N GLU A 80 10.57 6.28 9.56
CA GLU A 80 10.31 6.23 8.12
C GLU A 80 10.76 7.53 7.42
N ARG A 81 10.65 8.70 8.07
CA ARG A 81 11.15 9.97 7.54
C ARG A 81 12.67 9.99 7.47
N LEU A 82 13.32 9.47 8.52
CA LEU A 82 14.77 9.32 8.55
C LEU A 82 15.24 8.36 7.46
N ALA A 83 14.58 7.22 7.29
CA ALA A 83 14.88 6.26 6.24
C ALA A 83 14.74 6.89 4.85
N ILE A 84 13.66 7.63 4.58
CA ILE A 84 13.48 8.37 3.32
C ILE A 84 14.63 9.35 3.09
N ALA A 85 15.02 10.14 4.09
CA ALA A 85 16.11 11.10 3.97
C ALA A 85 17.47 10.43 3.65
N LEU A 86 17.71 9.24 4.20
CA LEU A 86 18.94 8.48 3.97
C LEU A 86 18.99 7.84 2.57
N VAL A 87 17.84 7.44 2.03
CA VAL A 87 17.72 6.87 0.67
C VAL A 87 17.96 7.92 -0.42
N MET A 88 17.69 9.20 -0.17
CA MET A 88 17.87 10.28 -1.15
C MET A 88 19.29 10.30 -1.76
N LYS A 89 20.33 9.97 -0.99
CA LYS A 89 21.70 9.93 -1.49
C LYS A 89 21.91 8.79 -2.50
N ARG A 90 21.38 7.60 -2.21
CA ARG A 90 21.45 6.43 -3.11
C ARG A 90 20.71 6.71 -4.41
N LEU A 91 19.52 7.30 -4.32
CA LEU A 91 18.76 7.73 -5.49
C LEU A 91 19.57 8.69 -6.39
N GLY A 92 20.30 9.62 -5.78
CA GLY A 92 21.21 10.51 -6.51
C GLY A 92 22.32 9.77 -7.27
N GLN A 93 22.89 8.72 -6.67
CA GLN A 93 23.92 7.89 -7.31
C GLN A 93 23.37 7.08 -8.48
N THR A 94 22.13 6.59 -8.38
CA THR A 94 21.44 5.95 -9.50
C THR A 94 21.17 6.96 -10.62
N MET A 95 20.80 8.19 -10.28
CA MET A 95 20.66 9.28 -11.25
C MET A 95 21.99 9.69 -11.90
N ASP A 96 23.13 9.63 -11.19
CA ASP A 96 24.45 9.84 -11.79
C ASP A 96 24.74 8.82 -12.90
N GLN A 97 24.32 7.56 -12.72
CA GLN A 97 24.50 6.49 -13.71
C GLN A 97 23.56 6.64 -14.92
N ILE A 98 22.33 7.10 -14.68
CA ILE A 98 21.34 7.38 -15.74
C ILE A 98 21.72 8.64 -16.53
N GLY A 99 22.34 9.62 -15.87
CA GLY A 99 22.71 10.93 -16.39
C GLY A 99 21.67 12.00 -16.07
N TRP A 100 22.13 13.08 -15.43
CA TRP A 100 21.29 14.20 -15.00
C TRP A 100 20.71 15.03 -16.15
N ASP A 101 21.31 14.98 -17.34
CA ASP A 101 20.84 15.72 -18.51
C ASP A 101 19.52 15.16 -19.07
N LYS A 102 19.17 13.92 -18.71
CA LYS A 102 17.95 13.26 -19.14
C LYS A 102 16.77 13.79 -18.34
N ARG A 103 15.76 14.31 -19.04
CA ARG A 103 14.54 14.79 -18.37
C ARG A 103 13.78 13.59 -17.80
N LEU A 104 13.11 13.79 -16.67
CA LEU A 104 12.29 12.74 -16.02
C LEU A 104 11.27 12.08 -16.97
N ARG A 105 10.65 12.86 -17.87
CA ARG A 105 9.69 12.34 -18.85
C ARG A 105 10.31 11.49 -19.95
N ASP A 106 11.62 11.59 -20.14
CA ASP A 106 12.37 10.91 -21.20
C ASP A 106 13.08 9.65 -20.64
N LEU A 107 12.90 9.34 -19.35
CA LEU A 107 13.37 8.10 -18.72
C LEU A 107 12.71 6.88 -19.36
N THR A 108 13.52 5.85 -19.60
CA THR A 108 13.01 4.56 -20.09
C THR A 108 12.36 3.77 -18.97
N ALA A 109 11.61 2.72 -19.32
CA ALA A 109 11.06 1.80 -18.33
C ALA A 109 12.16 1.16 -17.47
N THR A 110 13.34 0.91 -18.05
CA THR A 110 14.52 0.39 -17.33
C THR A 110 15.05 1.40 -16.32
N ASP A 111 15.18 2.67 -16.71
CA ASP A 111 15.66 3.74 -15.82
C ASP A 111 14.72 3.92 -14.62
N VAL A 112 13.41 3.95 -14.87
CA VAL A 112 12.41 4.12 -13.81
C VAL A 112 12.38 2.89 -12.89
N THR A 113 12.50 1.69 -13.45
CA THR A 113 12.58 0.46 -12.65
C THR A 113 13.78 0.48 -11.72
N ALA A 114 14.96 0.86 -12.22
CA ALA A 114 16.18 0.96 -11.42
C ALA A 114 16.03 1.97 -10.26
N LEU A 115 15.40 3.13 -10.51
CA LEU A 115 15.14 4.11 -9.46
C LEU A 115 14.18 3.57 -8.38
N ILE A 116 13.12 2.86 -8.78
CA ILE A 116 12.15 2.27 -7.84
C ILE A 116 12.81 1.17 -7.00
N GLU A 117 13.56 0.28 -7.63
CA GLU A 117 14.27 -0.82 -6.95
C GLU A 117 15.26 -0.28 -5.92
N GLU A 118 16.09 0.71 -6.28
CA GLU A 118 17.03 1.33 -5.34
C GLU A 118 16.31 1.99 -4.16
N VAL A 119 15.18 2.65 -4.41
CA VAL A 119 14.39 3.27 -3.32
C VAL A 119 13.83 2.22 -2.38
N LEU A 120 13.23 1.15 -2.91
CA LEU A 120 12.63 0.09 -2.10
C LEU A 120 13.70 -0.67 -1.29
N GLU A 121 14.82 -1.01 -1.91
CA GLU A 121 15.93 -1.71 -1.26
C GLU A 121 16.60 -0.83 -0.20
N GLY A 122 16.95 0.40 -0.55
CA GLY A 122 17.56 1.36 0.37
C GLY A 122 16.65 1.65 1.57
N TYR A 123 15.35 1.84 1.33
CA TYR A 123 14.40 2.10 2.40
C TYR A 123 14.28 0.90 3.35
N GLY A 124 14.15 -0.31 2.81
CA GLY A 124 14.09 -1.53 3.60
C GLY A 124 15.35 -1.76 4.45
N ALA A 125 16.52 -1.47 3.88
CA ALA A 125 17.80 -1.56 4.58
C ALA A 125 17.91 -0.55 5.73
N GLU A 126 17.55 0.72 5.51
CA GLU A 126 17.59 1.74 6.56
C GLU A 126 16.57 1.48 7.66
N MET A 127 15.35 1.08 7.32
CA MET A 127 14.35 0.68 8.32
C MET A 127 14.83 -0.50 9.17
N SER A 128 15.50 -1.48 8.56
CA SER A 128 16.08 -2.62 9.28
C SER A 128 17.21 -2.19 10.22
N ARG A 129 18.07 -1.26 9.77
CA ARG A 129 19.16 -0.70 10.59
C ARG A 129 18.63 0.10 11.78
N ILE A 130 17.62 0.96 11.54
CA ILE A 130 16.97 1.75 12.60
C ILE A 130 16.32 0.81 13.63
N ALA A 131 15.60 -0.22 13.17
CA ALA A 131 14.98 -1.21 14.05
C ALA A 131 16.01 -1.96 14.91
N ALA A 132 17.18 -2.30 14.37
CA ALA A 132 18.25 -2.97 15.13
C ALA A 132 18.85 -2.09 16.24
N THR A 133 18.77 -0.77 16.11
CA THR A 133 19.25 0.19 17.13
C THR A 133 18.19 0.54 18.18
N ALA A 134 16.93 0.23 17.92
CA ALA A 134 15.86 0.42 18.90
C ALA A 134 15.92 -0.71 19.93
N GLU A 135 16.31 -0.39 21.18
CA GLU A 135 16.20 -1.34 22.29
C GLU A 135 14.75 -1.83 22.38
N VAL A 136 14.56 -3.15 22.27
CA VAL A 136 13.26 -3.78 22.49
C VAL A 136 13.21 -4.18 23.96
N PRO A 137 12.40 -3.52 24.81
CA PRO A 137 12.17 -4.00 26.16
C PRO A 137 11.42 -5.32 26.05
N PHE A 138 12.01 -6.38 26.59
CA PHE A 138 11.38 -7.70 26.74
C PHE A 138 10.38 -7.71 27.90
#